data_AF-A0A8P0SH00-F1
#
_entry.id   AF-A0A8P0SH00-F1
#
_cell.length_a   1.000
_cell.length_b   1.000
_cell.length_c   1.000
_cell.angle_alpha   90.00
_cell.angle_beta   90.00
_cell.angle_gamma   90.00
#
_symmetry.space_group_name_H-M   'P 1'
#
loop_
_entity.id
_entity.type
_entity.pdbx_description
1 polymer ?
#
loop_
_entity_poly.entity_id
_entity_poly.type
_entity_poly.pdbx_seq_one_letter_code
_entity_poly.pdbx_strand_id
1 'polypeptide(L)'
;MSQSQNAIFTSPTGEENLMNINHRDSESITDVCSNEDLPEVELVSLLEEQLPQYKLRVDSLFLYENQDWTRSPHQQHHASDALSPVLAEETFHYMILGTDRVEQMTKTYNDIDMVTHLLAERDRDLELAARIGQALLKRNHVLSEQNEALEEQLGQAFDQVNQLQHELSKKDELLRIVSIASEESETDSSCSTPLRFNESFSLSQGLLQLDMLQEKLKELEEENMALRSKACHIKTETITYEEKEQQLVNDCVKELRETNAQMSRMTEELSGKSDELIRYQEEISSLLSQIVDLQHKVKEVSSFIHSADVS
;
A
#
# COMPACT_ATOMS: atom_id res chain seq x y z
N MET A 1 -31.22 -28.61 -34.22
CA MET A 1 -31.29 -27.29 -34.88
C MET A 1 -31.75 -26.28 -33.85
N SER A 2 -30.86 -25.35 -33.53
CA SER A 2 -31.11 -23.92 -33.27
C SER A 2 -32.07 -23.48 -32.15
N GLN A 3 -31.42 -22.82 -31.19
CA GLN A 3 -31.68 -21.44 -30.73
C GLN A 3 -32.38 -21.21 -29.38
N SER A 4 -31.50 -21.00 -28.41
CA SER A 4 -31.62 -20.12 -27.25
C SER A 4 -32.09 -18.70 -27.61
N GLN A 5 -32.99 -18.13 -26.81
CA GLN A 5 -33.34 -16.71 -26.84
C GLN A 5 -32.72 -16.02 -25.62
N ASN A 6 -31.71 -15.18 -25.85
CA ASN A 6 -31.26 -14.14 -24.92
C ASN A 6 -31.94 -12.83 -25.33
N ALA A 7 -32.72 -12.25 -24.42
CA ALA A 7 -33.34 -10.94 -24.59
C ALA A 7 -32.36 -9.85 -24.15
N ILE A 8 -31.89 -9.07 -25.12
CA ILE A 8 -31.26 -7.77 -24.94
C ILE A 8 -32.38 -6.74 -25.06
N PHE A 9 -32.59 -5.90 -24.04
CA PHE A 9 -33.42 -4.71 -24.18
C PHE A 9 -32.66 -3.49 -23.65
N THR A 10 -32.30 -2.64 -24.61
CA THR A 10 -31.65 -1.34 -24.49
C THR A 10 -32.61 -0.30 -23.92
N SER A 11 -32.15 0.46 -22.92
CA SER A 11 -32.83 1.65 -22.38
C SER A 11 -32.67 2.85 -23.32
N PRO A 12 -33.69 3.70 -23.50
CA PRO A 12 -33.56 4.94 -24.26
C PRO A 12 -33.19 6.13 -23.37
N THR A 13 -32.38 7.01 -23.94
CA THR A 13 -31.95 8.31 -23.45
C THR A 13 -33.07 9.35 -23.57
N GLY A 14 -33.09 10.33 -22.65
CA GLY A 14 -33.68 11.65 -22.89
C GLY A 14 -34.37 12.23 -21.66
N GLU A 15 -33.78 13.25 -21.03
CA GLU A 15 -34.29 14.61 -21.11
C GLU A 15 -33.36 15.61 -20.42
N GLU A 16 -33.16 16.71 -21.12
CA GLU A 16 -32.23 17.81 -20.89
C GLU A 16 -32.72 18.71 -19.75
N ASN A 17 -31.83 19.13 -18.86
CA ASN A 17 -32.02 20.36 -18.09
C ASN A 17 -30.77 21.23 -18.17
N LEU A 18 -30.85 22.21 -19.06
CA LEU A 18 -29.99 23.37 -19.14
C LEU A 18 -30.10 24.21 -17.87
N MET A 19 -29.04 24.25 -17.07
CA MET A 19 -28.72 25.42 -16.24
C MET A 19 -27.20 25.59 -16.19
N ASN A 20 -26.71 26.23 -17.24
CA ASN A 20 -25.38 26.81 -17.33
C ASN A 20 -25.28 27.95 -16.32
N ILE A 21 -24.75 27.67 -15.13
CA ILE A 21 -24.35 28.68 -14.15
C ILE A 21 -22.87 28.45 -13.87
N ASN A 22 -22.02 29.09 -14.68
CA ASN A 22 -20.60 29.18 -14.42
C ASN A 22 -20.38 30.09 -13.20
N HIS A 23 -20.46 29.53 -11.99
CA HIS A 23 -19.76 30.10 -10.84
C HIS A 23 -18.30 29.71 -10.96
N ARG A 24 -17.52 30.60 -11.59
CA ARG A 24 -16.08 30.49 -11.68
C ARG A 24 -15.50 31.02 -10.36
N ASP A 25 -15.61 30.19 -9.32
CA ASP A 25 -14.94 30.44 -8.05
C ASP A 25 -13.43 30.33 -8.24
N SER A 26 -12.70 31.15 -7.51
CA SER A 26 -11.30 31.51 -7.77
C SER A 26 -10.35 30.31 -7.77
N GLU A 27 -9.60 30.19 -8.86
CA GLU A 27 -8.58 29.17 -9.11
C GLU A 27 -7.47 29.23 -8.04
N SER A 28 -7.43 28.21 -7.18
CA SER A 28 -6.29 27.92 -6.29
C SER A 28 -5.16 27.30 -7.12
N ILE A 29 -3.90 27.54 -6.74
CA ILE A 29 -2.65 27.20 -7.44
C ILE A 29 -2.35 25.69 -7.57
N THR A 30 -3.38 24.84 -7.54
CA THR A 30 -3.30 23.38 -7.61
C THR A 30 -4.24 22.73 -8.62
N ASP A 31 -4.96 23.50 -9.45
CA ASP A 31 -5.79 22.91 -10.52
C ASP A 31 -4.91 22.47 -11.70
N VAL A 32 -4.39 21.25 -11.58
CA VAL A 32 -3.93 20.45 -12.70
C VAL A 32 -5.16 20.08 -13.52
N CYS A 33 -5.16 20.47 -14.81
CA CYS A 33 -6.21 20.16 -15.78
C CYS A 33 -6.65 18.69 -15.66
N SER A 34 -7.82 18.47 -15.07
CA SER A 34 -8.47 17.15 -15.06
C SER A 34 -9.15 16.96 -16.41
N ASN A 35 -8.40 16.58 -17.44
CA ASN A 35 -9.02 16.01 -18.63
C ASN A 35 -9.51 14.60 -18.24
N GLU A 36 -10.82 14.37 -18.29
CA GLU A 36 -11.51 13.12 -17.89
C GLU A 36 -11.16 11.87 -18.74
N ASP A 37 -10.17 11.94 -19.63
CA ASP A 37 -9.78 10.87 -20.55
C ASP A 37 -8.28 10.51 -20.45
N LEU A 38 -7.72 10.38 -19.25
CA LEU A 38 -6.42 9.69 -19.08
C LEU A 38 -6.66 8.20 -18.81
N PRO A 39 -6.18 7.27 -19.66
CA PRO A 39 -6.23 5.86 -19.34
C PRO A 39 -5.39 5.58 -18.08
N GLU A 40 -5.95 4.84 -17.12
CA GLU A 40 -5.35 4.50 -15.81
C GLU A 40 -3.95 3.83 -15.89
N VAL A 41 -3.45 3.56 -17.10
CA VAL A 41 -2.14 2.97 -17.39
C VAL A 41 -0.97 3.90 -17.05
N GLU A 42 -1.17 5.23 -16.99
CA GLU A 42 -0.08 6.16 -16.62
C GLU A 42 0.15 6.31 -15.11
N LEU A 43 -0.83 5.99 -14.26
CA LEU A 43 -0.68 6.12 -12.79
C LEU A 43 0.30 5.09 -12.22
N VAL A 44 0.34 3.88 -12.78
CA VAL A 44 1.29 2.84 -12.36
C VAL A 44 2.70 3.18 -12.85
N SER A 45 2.86 3.69 -14.08
CA SER A 45 4.16 4.18 -14.56
C SER A 45 4.68 5.38 -13.77
N LEU A 46 3.82 6.27 -13.27
CA LEU A 46 4.20 7.38 -12.38
C LEU A 46 4.61 6.94 -10.97
N LEU A 47 4.14 5.78 -10.50
CA LEU A 47 4.56 5.17 -9.24
C LEU A 47 5.85 4.34 -9.38
N GLU A 48 6.13 3.80 -10.58
CA GLU A 48 7.36 3.09 -10.91
C GLU A 48 8.51 4.04 -11.32
N GLU A 49 8.22 5.26 -11.77
CA GLU A 49 9.24 6.27 -12.02
C GLU A 49 9.87 6.75 -10.70
N GLN A 50 11.19 6.56 -10.62
CA GLN A 50 11.99 6.98 -9.48
C GLN A 50 11.93 8.52 -9.33
N LEU A 51 11.29 9.00 -8.26
CA LEU A 51 11.62 10.23 -7.52
C LEU A 51 12.74 11.09 -8.17
N PRO A 52 12.50 12.11 -9.02
CA PRO A 52 13.59 12.93 -9.55
C PRO A 52 14.45 13.44 -8.38
N GLN A 53 15.73 13.08 -8.38
CA GLN A 53 16.65 13.43 -7.31
C GLN A 53 17.02 14.92 -7.43
N TYR A 54 16.23 15.78 -6.79
CA TYR A 54 16.57 17.18 -6.65
C TYR A 54 17.77 17.34 -5.72
N LYS A 55 18.95 17.56 -6.30
CA LYS A 55 20.09 18.10 -5.55
C LYS A 55 19.84 19.58 -5.28
N LEU A 56 19.55 19.91 -4.02
CA LEU A 56 19.62 21.30 -3.56
C LEU A 56 21.08 21.76 -3.73
N ARG A 57 21.34 22.66 -4.69
CA ARG A 57 22.68 23.24 -4.84
C ARG A 57 22.88 24.28 -3.74
N VAL A 58 23.44 23.84 -2.62
CA VAL A 58 23.78 24.73 -1.49
C VAL A 58 25.05 25.56 -1.79
N ASP A 59 25.85 25.16 -2.79
CA ASP A 59 27.12 25.81 -3.11
C ASP A 59 27.04 26.65 -4.40
N SER A 60 26.45 27.84 -4.33
CA SER A 60 26.72 28.92 -5.30
C SER A 60 26.46 30.28 -4.67
N LEU A 61 27.52 30.88 -4.13
CA LEU A 61 27.63 32.32 -3.83
C LEU A 61 27.76 33.18 -5.11
N PHE A 62 27.40 32.64 -6.28
CA PHE A 62 27.36 33.38 -7.54
C PHE A 62 25.94 33.88 -7.76
N LEU A 63 25.80 35.17 -8.07
CA LEU A 63 24.52 35.78 -8.45
C LEU A 63 23.82 34.90 -9.48
N TYR A 64 22.63 34.42 -9.10
CA TYR A 64 21.72 33.73 -10.00
C TYR A 64 21.31 34.71 -11.11
N GLU A 65 21.85 34.52 -12.31
CA GLU A 65 21.68 35.43 -13.45
C GLU A 65 20.35 35.23 -14.19
N ASN A 66 19.59 34.18 -13.85
CA ASN A 66 18.29 33.90 -14.43
C ASN A 66 17.20 34.62 -13.64
N GLN A 67 16.48 35.55 -14.28
CA GLN A 67 15.44 36.38 -13.65
C GLN A 67 14.12 35.62 -13.40
N ASP A 68 14.13 34.30 -13.41
CA ASP A 68 12.94 33.46 -13.44
C ASP A 68 12.11 33.58 -12.15
N TRP A 69 12.76 33.86 -11.02
CA TRP A 69 12.07 34.09 -9.73
C TRP A 69 11.65 35.55 -9.52
N THR A 70 12.15 36.49 -10.34
CA THR A 70 11.79 37.91 -10.27
C THR A 70 10.73 38.33 -11.30
N ARG A 71 10.44 37.50 -12.30
CA ARG A 71 9.35 37.75 -13.25
C ARG A 71 8.05 37.18 -12.71
N SER A 72 7.28 37.99 -11.98
CA SER A 72 5.82 37.85 -12.09
C SER A 72 5.45 37.90 -13.57
N PRO A 73 4.50 37.07 -14.05
CA PRO A 73 4.05 37.13 -15.44
C PRO A 73 3.79 38.58 -15.79
N HIS A 74 4.49 39.09 -16.80
CA HIS A 74 4.38 40.49 -17.19
C HIS A 74 2.96 40.72 -17.71
N GLN A 75 2.08 41.14 -16.82
CA GLN A 75 0.76 41.62 -17.13
C GLN A 75 0.97 42.81 -18.09
N GLN A 76 0.60 42.61 -19.36
CA GLN A 76 0.76 43.62 -20.39
C GLN A 76 0.17 44.94 -19.87
N HIS A 77 1.00 45.99 -19.88
CA HIS A 77 0.66 47.33 -19.44
C HIS A 77 -0.43 47.96 -20.34
N HIS A 78 -1.68 47.54 -20.19
CA HIS A 78 -2.85 48.19 -20.77
C HIS A 78 -4.07 48.00 -19.87
N ALA A 79 -4.08 48.63 -18.70
CA ALA A 79 -5.27 49.26 -18.15
C ALA A 79 -4.87 50.07 -16.91
N SER A 80 -5.42 51.29 -16.78
CA SER A 80 -5.58 51.91 -15.47
C SER A 80 -6.69 51.14 -14.74
N ASP A 81 -6.39 49.95 -14.22
CA ASP A 81 -7.34 49.17 -13.44
C ASP A 81 -7.26 49.64 -11.98
N ALA A 82 -7.96 50.74 -11.70
CA ALA A 82 -8.45 50.94 -10.34
C ALA A 82 -9.26 49.68 -9.99
N LEU A 83 -8.81 48.92 -8.98
CA LEU A 83 -9.51 47.73 -8.47
C LEU A 83 -11.01 48.06 -8.39
N SER A 84 -11.85 47.23 -9.01
CA SER A 84 -13.31 47.39 -8.90
C SER A 84 -13.67 47.51 -7.42
N PRO A 85 -14.47 48.49 -7.01
CA PRO A 85 -14.79 48.72 -5.59
C PRO A 85 -15.27 47.45 -4.87
N VAL A 86 -16.00 46.60 -5.58
CA VAL A 86 -16.50 45.31 -5.09
C VAL A 86 -15.37 44.29 -4.90
N LEU A 87 -14.40 44.23 -5.82
CA LEU A 87 -13.25 43.34 -5.69
C LEU A 87 -12.32 43.80 -4.57
N ALA A 88 -12.15 45.12 -4.39
CA ALA A 88 -11.41 45.67 -3.28
C ALA A 88 -12.11 45.33 -1.95
N GLU A 89 -13.43 45.49 -1.86
CA GLU A 89 -14.23 45.15 -0.68
C GLU A 89 -14.12 43.67 -0.31
N GLU A 90 -14.27 42.75 -1.28
CA GLU A 90 -14.11 41.32 -1.01
C GLU A 90 -12.67 40.93 -0.65
N THR A 91 -11.68 41.57 -1.26
CA THR A 91 -10.27 41.36 -0.89
C THR A 91 -10.02 41.80 0.55
N PHE A 92 -10.59 42.93 0.98
CA PHE A 92 -10.51 43.38 2.38
C PHE A 92 -11.26 42.43 3.32
N HIS A 93 -12.44 41.94 2.93
CA HIS A 93 -13.21 40.97 3.70
C HIS A 93 -12.43 39.67 3.92
N TYR A 94 -11.84 39.12 2.86
CA TYR A 94 -10.96 37.95 2.96
C TYR A 94 -9.75 38.21 3.87
N MET A 95 -9.13 39.39 3.76
CA MET A 95 -7.99 39.76 4.59
C MET A 95 -8.35 39.85 6.08
N ILE A 96 -9.50 40.45 6.40
CA ILE A 96 -10.01 40.57 7.77
C ILE A 96 -10.39 39.19 8.34
N LEU A 97 -11.11 38.37 7.57
CA LEU A 97 -11.42 36.99 7.98
C LEU A 97 -10.15 36.15 8.17
N GLY A 98 -9.14 36.37 7.32
CA GLY A 98 -7.83 35.77 7.45
C GLY A 98 -7.12 36.18 8.74
N THR A 99 -7.13 37.47 9.08
CA THR A 99 -6.55 37.98 10.33
C THR A 99 -7.31 37.49 11.56
N ASP A 100 -8.64 37.48 11.52
CA ASP A 100 -9.48 37.00 12.63
C ASP A 100 -9.25 35.50 12.89
N ARG A 101 -9.12 34.69 11.83
CA ARG A 101 -8.80 33.26 11.95
C ARG A 101 -7.42 33.06 12.56
N VAL A 102 -6.41 33.80 12.09
CA VAL A 102 -5.04 33.72 12.63
C VAL A 102 -5.01 34.19 14.08
N GLU A 103 -5.73 35.25 14.44
CA GLU A 103 -5.84 35.76 15.80
C GLU A 103 -6.52 34.74 16.72
N GLN A 104 -7.65 34.16 16.29
CA GLN A 104 -8.34 33.11 17.04
C GLN A 104 -7.45 31.89 17.24
N MET A 105 -6.78 31.40 16.19
CA MET A 105 -5.81 30.31 16.28
C MET A 105 -4.71 30.65 17.29
N THR A 106 -4.10 31.82 17.15
CA THR A 106 -3.02 32.30 18.03
C THR A 106 -3.50 32.39 19.49
N LYS A 107 -4.74 32.83 19.73
CA LYS A 107 -5.35 32.89 21.06
C LYS A 107 -5.59 31.51 21.65
N THR A 108 -6.08 30.56 20.87
CA THR A 108 -6.21 29.16 21.33
C THR A 108 -4.87 28.49 21.58
N TYR A 109 -3.81 28.83 20.85
CA TYR A 109 -2.46 28.28 21.09
C TYR A 109 -1.77 28.92 22.30
N ASN A 110 -2.03 30.20 22.56
CA ASN A 110 -1.49 30.91 23.72
C ASN A 110 -2.20 30.54 25.04
N ASP A 111 -3.41 29.98 24.96
CA ASP A 111 -4.12 29.40 26.09
C ASP A 111 -3.66 27.96 26.33
N ILE A 112 -2.66 27.81 27.20
CA ILE A 112 -2.02 26.53 27.52
C ILE A 112 -3.05 25.52 28.05
N ASP A 113 -4.04 25.96 28.81
CA ASP A 113 -5.08 25.08 29.37
C ASP A 113 -6.03 24.56 28.28
N MET A 114 -6.34 25.39 27.28
CA MET A 114 -7.10 24.97 26.11
C MET A 114 -6.34 23.95 25.26
N VAL A 115 -5.06 24.20 24.95
CA VAL A 115 -4.24 23.27 24.16
C VAL A 115 -4.09 21.93 24.87
N THR A 116 -3.82 21.94 26.18
CA THR A 116 -3.66 20.72 26.96
C THR A 116 -4.97 19.92 27.06
N HIS A 117 -6.12 20.59 27.18
CA HIS A 117 -7.42 19.92 27.11
C HIS A 117 -7.64 19.25 25.74
N LEU A 118 -7.39 19.97 24.63
CA LEU A 118 -7.54 19.41 23.28
C LEU A 118 -6.64 18.19 23.06
N LEU A 119 -5.38 18.24 23.52
CA LEU A 119 -4.48 17.10 23.43
C LEU A 119 -4.99 15.90 24.24
N ALA A 120 -5.45 16.14 25.48
CA ALA A 120 -6.02 15.07 26.31
C ALA A 120 -7.30 14.46 25.73
N GLU A 121 -8.10 15.24 24.99
CA GLU A 121 -9.26 14.75 24.26
C GLU A 121 -8.84 13.88 23.06
N ARG A 122 -7.85 14.33 22.28
CA ARG A 122 -7.28 13.55 21.18
C ARG A 122 -6.63 12.24 21.62
N ASP A 123 -5.91 12.25 22.75
CA ASP A 123 -5.30 11.03 23.31
C ASP A 123 -6.39 10.01 23.71
N ARG A 124 -7.51 10.49 24.26
CA ARG A 124 -8.66 9.64 24.61
C ARG A 124 -9.34 9.06 23.37
N ASP A 125 -9.48 9.84 22.31
CA ASP A 125 -10.03 9.36 21.03
C ASP A 125 -9.12 8.30 20.38
N LEU A 126 -7.80 8.51 20.42
CA LEU A 126 -6.82 7.54 19.93
C LEU A 126 -6.87 6.23 20.74
N GLU A 127 -6.99 6.32 22.08
CA GLU A 127 -7.16 5.15 22.94
C GLU A 127 -8.46 4.39 22.60
N LEU A 128 -9.56 5.10 22.40
CA LEU A 128 -10.84 4.50 22.02
C LEU A 128 -10.75 3.79 20.67
N ALA A 129 -10.14 4.44 19.66
CA ALA A 129 -9.93 3.85 18.35
C ALA A 129 -9.06 2.58 18.42
N ALA A 130 -7.98 2.60 19.21
CA ALA A 130 -7.13 1.43 19.44
C ALA A 130 -7.91 0.30 20.12
N ARG A 131 -8.74 0.61 21.12
CA ARG A 131 -9.58 -0.38 21.80
C ARG A 131 -10.63 -0.99 20.86
N ILE A 132 -11.28 -0.19 20.02
CA ILE A 132 -12.23 -0.67 19.01
C ILE A 132 -11.49 -1.55 17.99
N GLY A 133 -10.34 -1.11 17.50
CA GLY A 133 -9.48 -1.88 16.60
C GLY A 133 -9.10 -3.23 17.20
N GLN A 134 -8.69 -3.27 18.46
CA GLN A 134 -8.36 -4.52 19.16
C GLN A 134 -9.57 -5.45 19.30
N ALA A 135 -10.75 -4.91 19.61
CA ALA A 135 -11.98 -5.69 19.70
C ALA A 135 -12.39 -6.30 18.35
N LEU A 136 -12.26 -5.53 17.27
CA LEU A 136 -12.51 -5.99 15.90
C LEU A 136 -11.50 -7.07 15.48
N LEU A 137 -10.21 -6.89 15.77
CA LEU A 137 -9.17 -7.88 15.49
C LEU A 137 -9.43 -9.20 16.24
N LYS A 138 -9.78 -9.14 17.53
CA LYS A 138 -10.14 -10.34 18.30
C LYS A 138 -11.34 -11.07 17.71
N ARG A 139 -12.39 -10.32 17.32
CA ARG A 139 -13.57 -10.91 16.66
C ARG A 139 -13.19 -11.54 15.31
N ASN A 140 -12.37 -10.87 14.51
CA ASN A 140 -11.94 -11.37 13.22
C ASN A 140 -11.10 -12.65 13.36
N HIS A 141 -10.21 -12.69 14.36
CA HIS A 141 -9.43 -13.87 14.66
C HIS A 141 -10.31 -15.09 15.00
N VAL A 142 -11.29 -14.92 15.90
CA VAL A 142 -12.25 -16.00 16.23
C VAL A 142 -13.07 -16.44 15.03
N LEU A 143 -13.50 -15.50 14.16
CA LEU A 143 -14.20 -15.85 12.93
C LEU A 143 -13.29 -16.61 11.95
N SER A 144 -12.01 -16.26 11.88
CA SER A 144 -11.03 -16.97 11.06
C SER A 144 -10.83 -18.41 11.55
N GLU A 145 -10.70 -18.62 12.86
CA GLU A 145 -10.61 -19.97 13.46
C GLU A 145 -11.87 -20.79 13.17
N GLN A 146 -13.06 -20.16 13.23
CA GLN A 146 -14.32 -20.80 12.88
C GLN A 146 -14.40 -21.18 11.40
N ASN A 147 -13.93 -20.31 10.50
CA ASN A 147 -13.87 -20.60 9.07
C ASN A 147 -12.92 -21.76 8.79
N GLU A 148 -11.72 -21.75 9.38
CA GLU A 148 -10.75 -22.84 9.24
C GLU A 148 -11.33 -24.19 9.69
N ALA A 149 -12.03 -24.21 10.83
CA ALA A 149 -12.70 -25.41 11.32
C ALA A 149 -13.84 -25.90 10.39
N LEU A 150 -14.59 -24.98 9.77
CA LEU A 150 -15.63 -25.32 8.79
C LEU A 150 -15.04 -25.82 7.48
N GLU A 151 -13.94 -25.24 7.02
CA GLU A 151 -13.19 -25.68 5.84
C GLU A 151 -12.62 -27.09 6.06
N GLU A 152 -12.10 -27.38 7.25
CA GLU A 152 -11.64 -28.73 7.60
C GLU A 152 -12.79 -29.75 7.58
N GLN A 153 -13.93 -29.41 8.18
CA GLN A 153 -15.13 -30.26 8.14
C GLN A 153 -15.64 -30.50 6.72
N LEU A 154 -15.59 -29.47 5.87
CA LEU A 154 -15.95 -29.59 4.46
C LEU A 154 -14.98 -30.53 3.71
N GLY A 155 -13.68 -30.41 3.98
CA GLY A 155 -12.64 -31.31 3.45
C GLY A 155 -12.90 -32.77 3.85
N GLN A 156 -13.17 -33.02 5.13
CA GLN A 156 -13.49 -34.37 5.63
C GLN A 156 -14.76 -34.95 4.99
N ALA A 157 -15.80 -34.13 4.80
CA ALA A 157 -17.02 -34.56 4.12
C ALA A 157 -16.77 -34.88 2.65
N PHE A 158 -15.93 -34.08 1.96
CA PHE A 158 -15.55 -34.32 0.56
C PHE A 158 -14.78 -35.64 0.40
N ASP A 159 -13.83 -35.91 1.29
CA ASP A 159 -13.09 -37.17 1.33
C ASP A 159 -14.03 -38.37 1.54
N GLN A 160 -15.02 -38.25 2.43
CA GLN A 160 -16.02 -39.29 2.63
C GLN A 160 -16.89 -39.53 1.38
N VAL A 161 -17.28 -38.46 0.68
CA VAL A 161 -18.02 -38.57 -0.58
C VAL A 161 -17.17 -39.28 -1.64
N ASN A 162 -15.91 -38.90 -1.79
CA ASN A 162 -14.99 -39.54 -2.73
C ASN A 162 -14.79 -41.03 -2.43
N GLN A 163 -14.65 -41.38 -1.15
CA GLN A 163 -14.54 -42.76 -0.70
C GLN A 163 -15.79 -43.57 -1.05
N LEU A 164 -16.98 -43.05 -0.73
CA LEU A 164 -18.25 -43.71 -1.07
C LEU A 164 -18.45 -43.84 -2.58
N GLN A 165 -18.05 -42.83 -3.35
CA GLN A 165 -18.12 -42.85 -4.81
C GLN A 165 -17.20 -43.93 -5.40
N HIS A 166 -15.98 -44.07 -4.89
CA HIS A 166 -15.09 -45.17 -5.28
C HIS A 166 -15.71 -46.53 -4.93
N GLU A 167 -16.26 -46.69 -3.72
CA GLU A 167 -16.89 -47.95 -3.31
C GLU A 167 -18.11 -48.29 -4.16
N LEU A 168 -18.92 -47.30 -4.53
CA LEU A 168 -20.07 -47.47 -5.40
C LEU A 168 -19.63 -47.87 -6.81
N SER A 169 -18.62 -47.20 -7.37
CA SER A 169 -18.04 -47.58 -8.67
C SER A 169 -17.53 -49.02 -8.69
N LYS A 170 -16.89 -49.49 -7.60
CA LYS A 170 -16.45 -50.88 -7.48
C LYS A 170 -17.63 -51.86 -7.44
N LYS A 171 -18.73 -51.50 -6.76
CA LYS A 171 -19.95 -52.32 -6.74
C LYS A 171 -20.61 -52.37 -8.12
N ASP A 172 -20.66 -51.25 -8.84
CA ASP A 172 -21.18 -51.18 -10.20
C ASP A 172 -20.36 -52.05 -11.18
N GLU A 173 -19.03 -52.08 -11.03
CA GLU A 173 -18.16 -52.96 -11.82
C GLU A 173 -18.48 -54.44 -11.59
N LEU A 174 -18.64 -54.84 -10.33
CA LEU A 174 -18.99 -56.22 -9.97
C LEU A 174 -20.37 -56.60 -10.51
N LEU A 175 -21.36 -55.71 -10.39
CA LEU A 175 -22.69 -55.93 -10.95
C LEU A 175 -22.65 -56.09 -12.47
N ARG A 176 -21.81 -55.31 -13.17
CA ARG A 176 -21.61 -55.45 -14.62
C ARG A 176 -21.05 -56.82 -14.97
N ILE A 177 -20.02 -57.29 -14.26
CA ILE A 177 -19.43 -58.62 -14.45
C ILE A 177 -20.47 -59.73 -14.22
N VAL A 178 -21.25 -59.63 -13.14
CA VAL A 178 -22.30 -60.63 -12.84
C VAL A 178 -23.39 -60.63 -13.91
N SER A 179 -23.80 -59.46 -14.40
CA SER A 179 -24.79 -59.34 -15.48
C SER A 179 -24.29 -60.03 -16.75
N ILE A 180 -23.04 -59.77 -17.15
CA ILE A 180 -22.39 -60.41 -18.30
C ILE A 180 -22.31 -61.93 -18.11
N ALA A 181 -21.87 -62.41 -16.94
CA ALA A 181 -21.77 -63.84 -16.66
C ALA A 181 -23.14 -64.53 -16.65
N SER A 182 -24.19 -63.85 -16.20
CA SER A 182 -25.56 -64.36 -16.23
C SER A 182 -26.09 -64.45 -17.67
N GLU A 183 -25.83 -63.45 -18.51
CA GLU A 183 -26.17 -63.48 -19.94
C GLU A 183 -25.44 -64.61 -20.69
N GLU A 184 -24.16 -64.84 -20.39
CA GLU A 184 -23.37 -65.93 -20.98
C GLU A 184 -23.90 -67.32 -20.55
N SER A 185 -24.38 -67.44 -19.31
CA SER A 185 -24.94 -68.70 -18.79
C SER A 185 -26.28 -69.10 -19.42
N GLU A 186 -27.11 -68.14 -19.83
CA GLU A 186 -28.37 -68.39 -20.54
C GLU A 186 -28.14 -68.80 -22.00
N THR A 187 -27.00 -68.40 -22.59
CA THR A 187 -26.60 -68.83 -23.94
C THR A 187 -25.99 -70.23 -24.02
N ASP A 188 -25.62 -70.84 -22.89
CA ASP A 188 -24.95 -72.15 -22.81
C ASP A 188 -25.91 -73.36 -22.60
N SER A 189 -27.23 -73.15 -22.49
CA SER A 189 -28.20 -74.23 -22.24
C SER A 189 -28.75 -74.92 -23.50
N SER A 190 -28.22 -74.67 -24.70
CA SER A 190 -28.63 -75.42 -25.89
C SER A 190 -27.51 -75.54 -26.93
N CYS A 191 -26.90 -76.74 -26.95
CA CYS A 191 -26.32 -77.44 -28.10
C CYS A 191 -24.88 -77.94 -27.86
N SER A 192 -24.73 -79.23 -28.08
CA SER A 192 -23.48 -79.96 -28.22
C SER A 192 -22.54 -79.30 -29.25
N THR A 193 -21.22 -79.32 -29.01
CA THR A 193 -20.08 -79.72 -29.89
C THR A 193 -18.82 -78.96 -29.44
N PRO A 194 -17.65 -79.60 -29.25
CA PRO A 194 -16.39 -78.87 -29.07
C PRO A 194 -15.94 -78.34 -30.43
N LEU A 195 -16.41 -77.17 -30.83
CA LEU A 195 -15.94 -76.49 -32.04
C LEU A 195 -15.02 -75.34 -31.68
N ARG A 196 -13.75 -75.57 -32.01
CA ARG A 196 -12.65 -74.61 -32.22
C ARG A 196 -13.05 -73.47 -33.18
N PHE A 197 -14.01 -72.62 -32.81
CA PHE A 197 -14.45 -71.52 -33.66
C PHE A 197 -15.01 -70.35 -32.83
N ASN A 198 -14.22 -69.85 -31.87
CA ASN A 198 -14.40 -68.48 -31.36
C ASN A 198 -13.15 -67.92 -30.63
N GLU A 199 -12.17 -68.77 -30.28
CA GLU A 199 -10.93 -68.33 -29.60
C GLU A 199 -10.12 -67.30 -30.41
N SER A 200 -10.17 -67.32 -31.74
CA SER A 200 -9.39 -66.39 -32.56
C SER A 200 -9.96 -64.97 -32.53
N PHE A 201 -11.28 -64.81 -32.46
CA PHE A 201 -11.92 -63.50 -32.31
C PHE A 201 -11.76 -62.97 -30.88
N SER A 202 -11.92 -63.82 -29.86
CA SER A 202 -11.69 -63.42 -28.46
C SER A 202 -10.22 -63.13 -28.13
N LEU A 203 -9.25 -63.88 -28.69
CA LEU A 203 -7.82 -63.56 -28.59
C LEU A 203 -7.47 -62.28 -29.34
N SER A 204 -8.04 -62.04 -30.53
CA SER A 204 -7.80 -60.80 -31.27
C SER A 204 -8.34 -59.57 -30.53
N GLN A 205 -9.50 -59.71 -29.87
CA GLN A 205 -10.09 -58.64 -29.07
C GLN A 205 -9.34 -58.43 -27.75
N GLY A 206 -8.90 -59.51 -27.10
CA GLY A 206 -8.03 -59.43 -25.92
C GLY A 206 -6.65 -58.84 -26.21
N LEU A 207 -6.08 -59.11 -27.39
CA LEU A 207 -4.81 -58.53 -27.84
C LEU A 207 -4.94 -57.02 -28.06
N LEU A 208 -6.01 -56.57 -28.74
CA LEU A 208 -6.31 -55.15 -28.91
C LEU A 208 -6.53 -54.43 -27.57
N GLN A 209 -7.19 -55.09 -26.61
CA GLN A 209 -7.38 -54.53 -25.28
C GLN A 209 -6.08 -54.46 -24.48
N LEU A 210 -5.17 -55.44 -24.65
CA LEU A 210 -3.85 -55.41 -24.06
C LEU A 210 -2.97 -54.30 -24.66
N ASP A 211 -3.04 -54.09 -25.98
CA ASP A 211 -2.31 -53.02 -26.68
C ASP A 211 -2.78 -51.64 -26.20
N MET A 212 -4.10 -51.42 -26.08
CA MET A 212 -4.65 -50.17 -25.53
C MET A 212 -4.20 -49.94 -24.08
N LEU A 213 -4.13 -50.98 -23.26
CA LEU A 213 -3.65 -50.88 -21.88
C LEU A 213 -2.14 -50.59 -21.82
N GLN A 214 -1.34 -51.18 -22.72
CA GLN A 214 0.09 -50.87 -22.83
C GLN A 214 0.33 -49.42 -23.28
N GLU A 215 -0.44 -48.93 -24.25
CA GLU A 215 -0.38 -47.54 -24.69
C GLU A 215 -0.77 -46.60 -23.55
N LYS A 216 -1.86 -46.88 -22.83
CA LYS A 216 -2.29 -46.09 -21.67
C LYS A 216 -1.25 -46.10 -20.55
N LEU A 217 -0.62 -47.24 -20.29
CA LEU A 217 0.44 -47.35 -19.29
C LEU A 217 1.65 -46.50 -19.67
N LYS A 218 2.05 -46.53 -20.95
CA LYS A 218 3.13 -45.72 -21.48
C LYS A 218 2.83 -44.22 -21.38
N GLU A 219 1.62 -43.79 -21.75
CA GLU A 219 1.18 -42.40 -21.58
C GLU A 219 1.26 -41.96 -20.11
N LEU A 220 0.77 -42.79 -19.19
CA LEU A 220 0.82 -42.49 -17.75
C LEU A 220 2.26 -42.44 -17.22
N GLU A 221 3.15 -43.29 -17.73
CA GLU A 221 4.58 -43.24 -17.38
C GLU A 221 5.24 -41.95 -17.87
N GLU A 222 4.96 -41.53 -19.11
CA GLU A 222 5.44 -40.27 -19.68
C GLU A 222 4.90 -39.06 -18.90
N GLU A 223 3.61 -39.05 -18.57
CA GLU A 223 3.00 -38.02 -17.73
C GLU A 223 3.62 -38.00 -16.32
N ASN A 224 3.86 -39.16 -15.70
CA ASN A 224 4.50 -39.22 -14.38
C ASN A 224 5.91 -38.64 -14.43
N MET A 225 6.68 -38.94 -15.48
CA MET A 225 8.01 -38.38 -15.69
C MET A 225 7.97 -36.87 -15.94
N ALA A 226 7.01 -36.38 -16.72
CA ALA A 226 6.80 -34.95 -16.96
C ALA A 226 6.42 -34.20 -15.68
N LEU A 227 5.51 -34.77 -14.87
CA LEU A 227 5.11 -34.21 -13.57
C LEU A 227 6.29 -34.17 -12.59
N ARG A 228 7.11 -35.23 -12.52
CA ARG A 228 8.33 -35.24 -11.70
C ARG A 228 9.34 -34.19 -12.14
N SER A 229 9.52 -34.01 -13.45
CA SER A 229 10.39 -32.97 -14.00
C SER A 229 9.88 -31.57 -13.61
N LYS A 230 8.58 -31.32 -13.79
CA LYS A 230 7.94 -30.05 -13.40
C LYS A 230 8.06 -29.79 -11.90
N ALA A 231 7.84 -30.80 -11.05
CA ALA A 231 8.01 -30.69 -9.60
C ALA A 231 9.47 -30.36 -9.22
N CYS A 232 10.44 -31.00 -9.89
CA CYS A 232 11.86 -30.71 -9.68
C CYS A 232 12.25 -29.30 -10.14
N HIS A 233 11.68 -28.84 -11.25
CA HIS A 233 11.91 -27.49 -11.77
C HIS A 233 11.35 -26.44 -10.80
N ILE A 234 10.08 -26.56 -10.40
CA ILE A 234 9.43 -25.65 -9.44
C ILE A 234 10.22 -25.62 -8.12
N LYS A 235 10.68 -26.78 -7.63
CA LYS A 235 11.52 -26.84 -6.42
C LYS A 235 12.81 -26.02 -6.57
N THR A 236 13.50 -26.17 -7.71
CA THR A 236 14.73 -25.42 -7.97
C THR A 236 14.45 -23.92 -8.07
N GLU A 237 13.41 -23.52 -8.81
CA GLU A 237 13.00 -22.12 -8.92
C GLU A 237 12.68 -21.53 -7.55
N THR A 238 11.90 -22.24 -6.73
CA THR A 238 11.54 -21.81 -5.36
C THR A 238 12.79 -21.52 -4.53
N ILE A 239 13.77 -22.44 -4.51
CA ILE A 239 15.03 -22.24 -3.79
C ILE A 239 15.77 -21.00 -4.30
N THR A 240 15.83 -20.81 -5.63
CA THR A 240 16.53 -19.64 -6.19
C THR A 240 15.82 -18.31 -5.87
N TYR A 241 14.49 -18.31 -5.76
CA TYR A 241 13.73 -17.12 -5.38
C TYR A 241 13.90 -16.83 -3.88
N GLU A 242 13.87 -17.85 -3.03
CA GLU A 242 14.15 -17.72 -1.59
C GLU A 242 15.56 -17.15 -1.35
N GLU A 243 16.58 -17.62 -2.07
CA GLU A 243 17.95 -17.09 -1.96
C GLU A 243 18.03 -15.62 -2.35
N LYS A 244 17.32 -15.20 -3.41
CA LYS A 244 17.26 -13.79 -3.85
C LYS A 244 16.54 -12.92 -2.82
N GLU A 245 15.42 -13.38 -2.28
CA GLU A 245 14.68 -12.67 -1.24
C GLU A 245 15.53 -12.49 0.02
N GLN A 246 16.21 -13.55 0.46
CA GLN A 246 17.11 -13.51 1.59
C GLN A 246 18.26 -12.51 1.38
N GLN A 247 18.79 -12.42 0.15
CA GLN A 247 19.81 -11.44 -0.20
C GLN A 247 19.27 -10.00 -0.13
N LEU A 248 18.08 -9.73 -0.68
CA LEU A 248 17.45 -8.41 -0.61
C LEU A 248 17.19 -7.97 0.83
N VAL A 249 16.72 -8.89 1.69
CA VAL A 249 16.53 -8.60 3.13
C VAL A 249 17.87 -8.27 3.79
N ASN A 250 18.94 -9.03 3.48
CA ASN A 250 20.27 -8.76 4.03
C ASN A 250 20.80 -7.38 3.62
N ASP A 251 20.60 -6.99 2.36
CA ASP A 251 21.02 -5.69 1.84
C ASP A 251 20.23 -4.55 2.50
N CYS A 252 18.91 -4.69 2.64
CA CYS A 252 18.08 -3.72 3.35
C CYS A 252 18.50 -3.56 4.83
N VAL A 253 18.76 -4.66 5.53
CA VAL A 253 19.25 -4.64 6.91
C VAL A 253 20.61 -3.96 7.00
N LYS A 254 21.50 -4.17 6.01
CA LYS A 254 22.80 -3.52 5.96
C LYS A 254 22.66 -2.00 5.78
N GLU A 255 21.84 -1.55 4.84
CA GLU A 255 21.56 -0.12 4.63
C GLU A 255 20.92 0.54 5.87
N LEU A 256 19.99 -0.15 6.54
CA LEU A 256 19.42 0.30 7.81
C LEU A 256 20.49 0.45 8.90
N ARG A 257 21.43 -0.48 9.01
CA ARG A 257 22.55 -0.35 9.98
C ARG A 257 23.45 0.83 9.63
N GLU A 258 23.76 1.04 8.36
CA GLU A 258 24.63 2.13 7.91
C GLU A 258 23.99 3.51 8.15
N THR A 259 22.71 3.66 7.80
CA THR A 259 21.94 4.89 8.05
C THR A 259 21.77 5.15 9.55
N ASN A 260 21.50 4.13 10.36
CA ASN A 260 21.43 4.28 11.82
C ASN A 260 22.77 4.68 12.44
N ALA A 261 23.89 4.13 11.93
CA ALA A 261 25.21 4.54 12.35
C ALA A 261 25.52 6.00 11.96
N GLN A 262 25.06 6.44 10.79
CA GLN A 262 25.18 7.85 10.38
C GLN A 262 24.34 8.78 11.25
N MET A 263 23.10 8.40 11.56
CA MET A 263 22.24 9.16 12.47
C MET A 263 22.86 9.29 13.87
N SER A 264 23.46 8.21 14.37
CA SER A 264 24.16 8.20 15.65
C SER A 264 25.34 9.19 15.66
N ARG A 265 26.15 9.20 14.59
CA ARG A 265 27.25 10.17 14.44
C ARG A 265 26.76 11.62 14.40
N MET A 266 25.73 11.91 13.60
CA MET A 266 25.16 13.27 13.54
C MET A 266 24.55 13.71 14.89
N THR A 267 23.94 12.77 15.61
CA THR A 267 23.40 13.03 16.96
C THR A 267 24.52 13.37 17.95
N GLU A 268 25.63 12.63 17.90
CA GLU A 268 26.81 12.90 18.72
C GLU A 268 27.42 14.27 18.38
N GLU A 269 27.56 14.60 17.09
CA GLU A 269 28.02 15.93 16.64
C GLU A 269 27.10 17.06 17.12
N LEU A 270 25.78 16.89 17.02
CA LEU A 270 24.79 17.86 17.53
C LEU A 270 24.90 18.02 19.05
N SER A 271 25.09 16.93 19.80
CA SER A 271 25.29 16.99 21.24
C SER A 271 26.57 17.74 21.61
N GLY A 272 27.68 17.49 20.89
CA GLY A 272 28.93 18.22 21.08
C GLY A 272 28.79 19.72 20.80
N LYS A 273 28.02 20.08 19.76
CA LYS A 273 27.68 21.49 19.46
C LYS A 273 26.82 22.13 20.55
N SER A 274 25.86 21.39 21.10
CA SER A 274 25.05 21.85 22.24
C SER A 274 25.93 22.15 23.45
N ASP A 275 26.87 21.26 23.77
CA ASP A 275 27.82 21.47 24.88
C ASP A 275 28.75 22.67 24.64
N GLU A 276 29.19 22.88 23.39
CA GLU A 276 29.94 24.09 22.99
C GLU A 276 29.13 25.37 23.24
N LEU A 277 27.85 25.38 22.84
CA LEU A 277 26.96 26.52 23.04
C LEU A 277 26.75 26.82 24.52
N ILE A 278 26.58 25.79 25.36
CA ILE A 278 26.45 25.96 26.81
C ILE A 278 27.72 26.61 27.39
N ARG A 279 28.92 26.16 26.99
CA ARG A 279 30.18 26.77 27.42
C ARG A 279 30.28 28.24 27.01
N TYR A 280 29.91 28.57 25.77
CA TYR A 280 29.89 29.97 25.32
C TYR A 280 28.88 30.81 26.10
N GLN A 281 27.70 30.26 26.42
CA GLN A 281 26.70 30.94 27.24
C GLN A 281 27.23 31.23 28.66
N GLU A 282 27.94 30.29 29.28
CA GLU A 282 28.60 30.48 30.58
C GLU A 282 29.69 31.56 30.53
N GLU A 283 30.51 31.57 29.48
CA GLU A 283 31.56 32.57 29.27
C GLU A 283 30.96 33.97 29.09
N ILE A 284 29.94 34.11 28.24
CA ILE A 284 29.20 35.37 28.06
C ILE A 284 28.61 35.84 29.39
N SER A 285 28.00 34.94 30.16
CA SER A 285 27.42 35.28 31.46
C SER A 285 28.47 35.76 32.46
N SER A 286 29.64 35.12 32.48
CA SER A 286 30.79 35.54 33.31
C SER A 286 31.32 36.92 32.91
N LEU A 287 31.50 37.17 31.61
CA LEU A 287 31.93 38.47 31.10
C LEU A 287 30.90 39.57 31.39
N LEU A 288 29.61 39.28 31.25
CA LEU A 288 28.53 40.21 31.62
C LEU A 288 28.58 40.56 33.11
N SER A 289 28.80 39.58 33.99
CA SER A 289 28.99 39.83 35.44
C SER A 289 30.18 40.76 35.68
N GLN A 290 31.31 40.53 35.02
CA GLN A 290 32.50 41.38 35.16
C GLN A 290 32.25 42.82 34.68
N ILE A 291 31.50 43.00 33.59
CA ILE A 291 31.11 44.32 33.09
C ILE A 291 30.25 45.04 34.13
N VAL A 292 29.27 44.36 34.72
CA VAL A 292 28.40 44.94 35.76
C VAL A 292 29.21 45.38 36.98
N ASP A 293 30.14 44.54 37.44
CA ASP A 293 31.03 44.87 38.58
C ASP A 293 31.91 46.09 38.28
N LEU A 294 32.48 46.17 37.07
CA LEU A 294 33.28 47.32 36.64
C LEU A 294 32.44 48.59 36.51
N GLN A 295 31.23 48.50 35.96
CA GLN A 295 30.29 49.62 35.88
C GLN A 295 29.93 50.13 37.29
N HIS A 296 29.73 49.23 38.25
CA HIS A 296 29.45 49.60 39.64
C HIS A 296 30.64 50.36 40.26
N LYS A 297 31.87 49.85 40.12
CA LYS A 297 33.09 50.51 40.60
C LYS A 297 33.30 51.90 39.98
N VAL A 298 33.07 52.04 38.66
CA VAL A 298 33.18 53.34 37.97
C VAL A 298 32.15 54.33 38.53
N LYS A 299 30.91 53.88 38.77
CA LYS A 299 29.85 54.70 39.35
C LYS A 299 30.19 55.14 40.78
N GLU A 300 30.71 54.24 41.61
CA GLU A 300 31.20 54.56 42.96
C GLU A 300 32.29 55.63 42.90
N VAL A 301 33.35 55.42 42.12
CA VAL A 301 34.46 56.39 41.97
C VAL A 301 33.95 57.74 41.47
N SER A 302 33.05 57.75 40.49
CA SER A 302 32.43 58.99 39.99
C SER A 302 31.62 59.71 41.08
N SER A 303 30.89 58.98 41.93
CA SER A 303 30.14 59.56 43.05
C SER A 303 31.06 60.13 44.15
N PHE A 304 32.20 59.48 44.41
CA PHE A 304 33.22 59.98 45.34
C PHE A 304 33.86 61.27 44.82
N ILE A 305 34.21 61.33 43.53
CA ILE A 305 34.77 62.54 42.91
C ILE A 305 33.75 63.69 42.97
N HIS A 306 32.49 63.42 42.62
CA HIS A 306 31.44 64.45 42.68
C HIS A 306 31.18 64.96 44.10
N SER A 307 31.33 64.11 45.11
CA SER A 307 31.22 64.51 46.53
C SER A 307 32.43 65.34 46.99
N ALA A 308 33.62 65.08 46.44
CA ALA A 308 34.85 65.80 46.74
C ALA A 308 34.92 67.17 46.06
N ASP A 309 34.38 67.33 44.84
CA ASP A 309 34.32 68.62 44.14
C ASP A 309 33.28 69.60 44.73
N VAL A 310 32.37 69.12 45.58
CA VAL A 310 31.28 69.92 46.21
C VAL A 310 31.61 70.35 47.66
N SER A 311 32.74 69.88 48.23
CA SER A 311 33.22 70.25 49.58
C SER A 311 34.38 71.25 49.52
#